data_AF-A0A8S3HZ58-F1
#
_entry.id   AF-A0A8S3HZ58-F1
#
_cell.length_a   1.000
_cell.length_b   1.000
_cell.length_c   1.000
_cell.angle_alpha   90.00
_cell.angle_beta   90.00
_cell.angle_gamma   90.00
#
_symmetry.space_group_name_H-M   'P 1'
#
loop_
_entity.id
_entity.type
_entity.pdbx_description
1 polymer ?
#
loop_
_entity_poly.entity_id
_entity_poly.type
_entity_poly.pdbx_seq_one_letter_code
_entity_poly.pdbx_strand_id
1 'polypeptide(L)' 'KQKVARLFVQGTLVRNPDIVGVMFIMTIDPSKISTSITPFAMIDKHSALPQEQEILFTMHTVFRIVEITPTPTNSRLWEV' A
#
# COMPACT_ATOMS: atom_id res chain seq x y z
N LYS A 1 -1.36 11.36 -2.53
CA LYS A 1 -1.78 10.11 -3.21
C LYS A 1 -2.18 8.97 -2.26
N GLN A 2 -1.98 9.06 -0.94
CA GLN A 2 -2.31 7.99 0.03
C GLN A 2 -3.61 8.25 0.84
N LYS A 3 -4.54 9.08 0.34
CA LYS A 3 -5.68 9.56 1.14
C LYS A 3 -6.62 8.43 1.56
N VAL A 4 -6.96 7.52 0.63
CA VAL A 4 -7.93 6.44 0.89
C VAL A 4 -7.37 5.42 1.88
N ALA A 5 -6.14 4.94 1.66
CA ALA A 5 -5.44 4.05 2.60
C ALA A 5 -5.32 4.63 4.01
N ARG A 6 -4.96 5.92 4.14
CA ARG A 6 -4.86 6.59 5.46
C ARG A 6 -6.22 6.70 6.15
N LEU A 7 -7.29 7.02 5.42
CA LEU A 7 -8.65 7.08 5.98
C LEU A 7 -9.13 5.71 6.48
N PHE A 8 -8.84 4.65 5.73
CA PHE A 8 -9.16 3.27 6.12
C PHE A 8 -8.48 2.89 7.44
N VAL A 9 -7.17 3.12 7.54
CA VAL A 9 -6.38 2.81 8.75
C VAL A 9 -6.85 3.66 9.93
N GLN A 10 -7.04 4.96 9.74
CA GLN A 10 -7.47 5.86 10.81
C GLN A 10 -8.82 5.43 11.41
N GLY A 11 -9.81 5.09 10.57
CA GLY A 11 -11.10 4.61 11.03
C GLY A 11 -10.99 3.31 11.85
N THR A 12 -10.11 2.40 11.44
CA THR A 12 -9.91 1.11 12.10
C THR A 12 -9.21 1.26 13.45
N LEU A 13 -8.12 2.03 13.50
CA LEU A 13 -7.31 2.23 14.72
C LEU A 13 -8.04 3.02 15.80
N VAL A 14 -8.97 3.91 15.43
CA VAL A 14 -9.81 4.63 16.40
C VAL A 14 -10.82 3.69 17.05
N ARG A 15 -11.37 2.73 16.30
CA ARG A 15 -12.41 1.81 16.80
C ARG A 15 -11.85 0.63 17.58
N ASN A 16 -10.63 0.19 17.25
CA ASN A 16 -10.02 -1.01 17.82
C ASN A 16 -8.66 -0.66 18.43
N PRO A 17 -8.57 -0.54 19.77
CA PRO A 17 -7.32 -0.19 20.45
C PRO A 17 -6.25 -1.27 20.29
N ASP A 18 -6.65 -2.54 20.19
CA ASP A 18 -5.76 -3.71 20.18
C ASP A 18 -5.18 -4.06 18.80
N ILE A 19 -5.46 -3.25 17.78
CA ILE A 19 -4.94 -3.45 16.42
C ILE A 19 -3.77 -2.48 16.16
N VAL A 20 -2.76 -2.98 15.46
CA VAL A 20 -1.73 -2.17 14.81
C VAL A 20 -1.98 -2.11 13.31
N GLY A 21 -1.85 -0.92 12.75
CA GLY A 21 -1.97 -0.66 11.33
C GLY A 21 -0.62 -0.84 10.65
N VAL A 22 -0.61 -1.49 9.49
CA VAL A 22 0.56 -1.64 8.64
C VAL A 22 0.22 -1.05 7.28
N MET A 23 0.97 -0.05 6.84
CA MET A 23 0.78 0.62 5.57
C MET A 23 1.99 0.34 4.68
N PHE A 24 1.79 -0.49 3.66
CA PHE A 24 2.84 -0.78 2.68
C PHE A 24 3.04 0.41 1.73
N ILE A 25 4.27 0.90 1.64
CA ILE A 25 4.70 1.98 0.75
C ILE A 25 5.60 1.38 -0.33
N MET A 26 5.05 1.24 -1.52
CA MET A 26 5.79 0.73 -2.67
C MET A 26 6.21 1.89 -3.58
N THR A 27 7.51 1.97 -3.87
CA THR A 27 8.03 2.83 -4.93
C THR A 27 8.34 1.97 -6.15
N ILE A 28 7.53 2.11 -7.20
CA ILE A 28 7.69 1.40 -8.46
C ILE A 28 8.40 2.32 -9.43
N ASP A 29 9.58 1.91 -9.89
CA ASP A 29 10.32 2.59 -10.95
C ASP A 29 10.23 1.75 -12.23
N PRO A 30 9.34 2.10 -13.19
CA PRO A 30 9.14 1.34 -14.42
C PRO A 30 10.41 1.05 -15.19
N SER A 31 11.42 1.93 -15.11
CA SER A 31 12.69 1.73 -15.80
C SER A 31 13.50 0.56 -15.22
N LYS A 32 13.41 0.34 -13.91
CA LYS A 32 14.11 -0.74 -13.18
C LYS A 32 13.38 -2.07 -13.23
N ILE A 33 12.06 -2.05 -13.41
CA ILE A 33 11.25 -3.26 -13.59
C ILE A 33 11.08 -3.64 -15.07
N SER A 34 11.58 -2.85 -16.02
CA SER A 34 11.56 -3.23 -17.45
C SER A 34 12.31 -4.52 -17.75
N THR A 35 13.27 -4.88 -16.90
CA THR A 35 13.99 -6.18 -16.91
C THR A 35 13.37 -7.23 -15.99
N SER A 36 12.38 -6.86 -15.18
CA SER A 36 11.66 -7.75 -14.27
C SER A 36 10.42 -8.31 -14.96
N ILE A 37 10.25 -9.63 -14.91
CA ILE A 37 9.18 -10.35 -15.61
C ILE A 37 7.82 -10.12 -14.95
N THR A 38 7.76 -9.52 -13.76
CA THR A 38 6.54 -9.38 -12.95
C THR A 38 5.51 -8.48 -13.65
N PRO A 39 4.43 -9.05 -14.20
CA PRO A 39 3.41 -8.27 -14.87
C PRO A 39 2.53 -7.54 -13.84
N PHE A 40 2.14 -6.31 -14.18
CA PHE A 40 1.18 -5.53 -13.42
C PHE A 40 0.31 -4.71 -14.38
N ALA A 41 -0.88 -4.34 -13.93
CA ALA A 41 -1.81 -3.53 -14.70
C ALA A 41 -2.40 -2.42 -13.81
N MET A 42 -2.57 -1.23 -14.39
CA MET A 42 -3.43 -0.21 -13.82
C MET A 42 -4.89 -0.64 -14.03
N ILE A 43 -5.67 -0.74 -12.96
CA ILE A 43 -7.09 -1.12 -13.02
C ILE A 43 -7.98 -0.08 -12.33
N ASP A 44 -7.52 1.17 -12.27
CA ASP A 44 -8.25 2.31 -11.71
C ASP A 44 -9.68 2.45 -12.26
N LYS A 45 -9.90 2.18 -13.54
CA LYS A 45 -11.23 2.19 -14.18
C LYS A 45 -12.17 1.07 -13.73
N HIS A 46 -11.64 0.05 -13.07
CA HIS A 46 -12.36 -1.11 -12.57
C HIS A 46 -12.35 -1.18 -11.03
N SER A 47 -11.80 -0.16 -10.36
CA SER A 47 -11.71 -0.14 -8.91
C SER A 47 -13.10 0.05 -8.29
N ALA A 48 -13.32 -0.61 -7.14
CA ALA A 48 -14.51 -0.39 -6.32
C ALA A 48 -14.53 1.04 -5.72
N LEU A 49 -13.37 1.68 -5.61
CA LEU A 49 -13.19 3.04 -5.10
C LEU A 49 -12.64 3.93 -6.22
N PRO A 50 -13.48 4.73 -6.89
CA PRO A 50 -13.05 5.54 -8.05
C PRO A 50 -11.95 6.57 -7.75
N GLN A 51 -11.70 6.87 -6.48
CA GLN A 51 -10.66 7.80 -6.04
C GLN A 51 -9.29 7.12 -5.88
N GLU A 52 -9.22 5.79 -5.99
CA GLU A 52 -7.98 5.02 -5.90
C GLU A 52 -7.33 4.82 -7.27
N GLN A 53 -6.00 4.93 -7.29
CA GLN A 53 -5.21 4.56 -8.46
C GLN A 53 -4.72 3.13 -8.26
N GLU A 54 -5.60 2.18 -8.51
CA GLU A 54 -5.37 0.77 -8.20
C GLU A 54 -4.42 0.10 -9.21
N ILE A 55 -3.47 -0.68 -8.67
CA ILE A 55 -2.53 -1.48 -9.44
C ILE A 55 -2.72 -2.95 -9.05
N LEU A 56 -2.96 -3.79 -10.05
CA LEU A 56 -3.04 -5.23 -9.89
C LEU A 56 -1.75 -5.88 -10.34
N PHE A 57 -1.11 -6.62 -9.44
CA PHE A 57 0.02 -7.49 -9.76
C PHE A 57 -0.49 -8.91 -10.03
N THR A 58 0.24 -9.68 -10.83
CA THR A 58 -0.05 -11.11 -10.95
C THR A 58 0.14 -11.81 -9.60
N MET A 59 -0.59 -12.91 -9.41
CA MET A 59 -0.36 -13.81 -8.28
C MET A 59 1.10 -14.27 -8.23
N HIS A 60 1.56 -14.63 -7.03
CA HIS A 60 2.94 -15.07 -6.76
C HIS A 60 4.02 -13.99 -6.98
N THR A 61 3.63 -12.71 -6.98
CA THR A 61 4.58 -11.60 -6.93
C THR A 61 5.23 -11.53 -5.56
N VAL A 62 6.57 -11.45 -5.53
CA VAL A 62 7.35 -11.31 -4.29
C VAL A 62 7.77 -9.85 -4.11
N PHE A 63 7.47 -9.29 -2.94
CA PHE A 63 7.93 -7.97 -2.53
C PHE A 63 8.94 -8.12 -1.40
N ARG A 64 10.08 -7.43 -1.51
CA ARG A 64 11.09 -7.39 -0.44
C ARG A 64 10.88 -6.14 0.40
N ILE A 65 10.63 -6.34 1.70
CA ILE A 65 10.60 -5.25 2.68
C ILE A 65 12.04 -4.74 2.85
N VAL A 66 12.23 -3.43 2.68
CA VAL A 66 13.54 -2.79 2.81
C VAL A 66 13.67 -2.12 4.18
N GLU A 67 12.62 -1.43 4.60
CA GLU A 67 12.61 -0.62 5.81
C GLU A 67 11.26 -0.77 6.50
N ILE A 68 11.25 -0.67 7.82
CA ILE A 68 10.03 -0.64 8.63
C ILE A 68 10.18 0.53 9.58
N THR A 69 9.31 1.54 9.45
CA THR A 69 9.36 2.75 10.26
C THR A 69 8.04 3.01 10.96
N PRO A 70 8.05 3.40 12.24
CA PRO A 70 6.83 3.86 12.90
C PRO A 70 6.44 5.22 12.30
N THR A 71 5.14 5.45 12.11
CA THR A 71 4.69 6.77 11.67
C THR A 71 4.84 7.80 12.81
N PRO A 72 5.33 9.03 12.51
CA PRO A 72 5.50 10.05 13.54
C PRO A 72 4.20 10.45 14.23
N THR A 73 3.07 10.28 13.53
CA THR A 73 1.75 10.77 13.94
C THR A 73 0.94 9.74 14.72
N ASN A 74 1.29 8.46 14.68
CA ASN A 74 0.53 7.40 15.34
C ASN A 74 1.44 6.21 15.69
N SER A 75 1.66 5.98 16.99
CA SER A 75 2.50 4.90 17.50
C SER A 75 2.00 3.49 17.17
N ARG A 76 0.75 3.36 16.71
CA ARG A 76 0.14 2.09 16.29
C ARG A 76 0.05 1.94 14.77
N LEU A 77 0.69 2.81 14.00
CA LEU A 77 0.77 2.71 12.55
C LEU A 77 2.23 2.64 12.10
N TRP A 78 2.53 1.59 11.35
CA TRP A 78 3.85 1.31 10.78
C TRP A 78 3.81 1.45 9.27
N GLU A 79 4.82 2.11 8.72
CA GLU A 79 5.10 2.17 7.28
C GLU A 79 6.15 1.11 6.94
N VAL A 80 5.89 0.33 5.89
CA VAL A 80 6.68 -0.84 5.46
C VAL A 80 6.98 -0.75 3.98
#